data_AF-A0A563VVP5-F1
#
_entry.id   AF-A0A563VVP5-F1
#
_cell.length_a   1.000
_cell.length_b   1.000
_cell.length_c   1.000
_cell.angle_alpha   90.00
_cell.angle_beta   90.00
_cell.angle_gamma   90.00
#
_symmetry.space_group_name_H-M   'P 1'
#
loop_
_entity.id
_entity.type
_entity.pdbx_description
1 polymer ?
#
loop_
_entity_poly.entity_id
_entity_poly.type
_entity_poly.pdbx_seq_one_letter_code
_entity_poly.pdbx_strand_id
1 'polypeptide(L)'
;MKPSQLLKLLLAAGTISNFFPSSSVLASSFGETEVNHRQFAVVAAPYRHGYNLLILEQMPGQRPCWSETGSNPTVIEPLFLEFDFTNACVRSADSNSYSIRFEGEDYGLDYLLNVVEREGELHLVGTPRDSSKPELHIGKTNGLSSGSLKIQLNSEWHLTKRTYQGNPTEHVYLSNTSDLEEQLVSQSVSSNEASNHEANNQQSTKPLNNDRQPAGTVYQQPVTYPVQQPVGTVYQQPVTYPVQQPVGTVYQQPVTYPEIPLNINYQQNK
;
A
#
# COMPACT_ATOMS: atom_id res chain seq x y z
N MET A 1 49.92 -78.59 15.88
CA MET A 1 48.65 -79.24 15.52
C MET A 1 47.78 -79.38 16.77
N LYS A 2 46.72 -78.56 16.87
CA LYS A 2 45.46 -78.75 17.61
C LYS A 2 44.58 -77.53 17.29
N PRO A 3 43.29 -77.70 16.94
CA PRO A 3 42.45 -76.62 16.43
C PRO A 3 41.62 -75.98 17.56
N SER A 4 41.22 -74.72 17.39
CA SER A 4 40.03 -74.21 18.07
C SER A 4 39.28 -73.26 17.15
N GLN A 5 38.12 -73.73 16.70
CA GLN A 5 37.11 -72.91 16.05
C GLN A 5 36.57 -71.89 17.05
N LEU A 6 36.51 -70.62 16.66
CA LEU A 6 35.67 -69.62 17.31
C LEU A 6 34.78 -68.98 16.24
N LEU A 7 33.56 -69.47 16.22
CA LEU A 7 32.39 -68.90 15.56
C LEU A 7 32.17 -67.48 16.10
N LYS A 8 32.45 -66.45 15.30
CA LYS A 8 32.07 -65.07 15.63
C LYS A 8 30.73 -64.76 14.97
N LEU A 9 29.67 -64.92 15.76
CA LEU A 9 28.35 -64.34 15.52
C LEU A 9 28.48 -62.82 15.72
N LEU A 10 28.19 -62.02 14.68
CA LEU A 10 28.01 -60.58 14.80
C LEU A 10 26.53 -60.28 14.53
N LEU A 11 25.81 -59.92 15.60
CA LEU A 11 24.43 -59.45 15.55
C LEU A 11 24.39 -58.11 14.82
N ALA A 12 23.56 -58.02 13.78
CA ALA A 12 23.14 -56.77 13.19
C ALA A 12 22.04 -56.14 14.06
N ALA A 13 22.36 -55.07 14.80
CA ALA A 13 21.38 -54.21 15.45
C ALA A 13 21.17 -52.97 14.57
N GLY A 14 20.19 -53.02 13.66
CA GLY A 14 19.79 -51.87 12.85
C GLY A 14 18.75 -51.03 13.59
N THR A 15 19.15 -49.89 14.15
CA THR A 15 18.23 -48.87 14.65
C THR A 15 17.70 -48.05 13.48
N ILE A 16 16.51 -48.37 12.98
CA ILE A 16 15.83 -47.54 11.98
C ILE A 16 15.30 -46.30 12.70
N SER A 17 16.09 -45.22 12.66
CA SER A 17 15.63 -43.89 13.07
C SER A 17 14.73 -43.36 11.95
N ASN A 18 13.41 -43.38 12.15
CA ASN A 18 12.47 -42.70 11.27
C ASN A 18 12.66 -41.18 11.46
N PHE A 19 13.51 -40.60 10.62
CA PHE A 19 13.53 -39.17 10.37
C PHE A 19 12.25 -38.83 9.62
N PHE A 20 11.24 -38.34 10.33
CA PHE A 20 10.15 -37.61 9.68
C PHE A 20 10.74 -36.27 9.21
N PRO A 21 10.80 -36.00 7.89
CA PRO A 21 11.15 -34.66 7.45
C PRO A 21 10.03 -33.72 7.92
N SER A 22 10.37 -32.83 8.84
CA SER A 22 9.51 -31.69 9.15
C SER A 22 9.33 -30.91 7.86
N SER A 23 8.16 -31.03 7.22
CA SER A 23 7.79 -30.12 6.15
C SER A 23 7.75 -28.73 6.77
N SER A 24 8.73 -27.89 6.43
CA SER A 24 8.65 -26.47 6.73
C SER A 24 7.36 -25.95 6.09
N VAL A 25 6.46 -25.43 6.93
CA VAL A 25 5.41 -24.55 6.42
C VAL A 25 6.14 -23.35 5.84
N LEU A 26 6.15 -23.23 4.51
CA LEU A 26 6.50 -21.97 3.87
C LEU A 26 5.45 -20.98 4.36
N ALA A 27 5.85 -20.04 5.22
CA ALA A 27 5.03 -18.86 5.47
C ALA A 27 4.74 -18.28 4.09
N SER A 28 3.46 -18.21 3.71
CA SER A 28 3.10 -17.64 2.42
C SER A 28 3.46 -16.17 2.47
N SER A 29 4.61 -15.81 1.91
CA SER A 29 5.02 -14.43 1.78
C SER A 29 4.17 -13.78 0.70
N PHE A 30 3.63 -12.61 1.01
CA PHE A 30 3.12 -11.72 -0.02
C PHE A 30 4.32 -11.07 -0.70
N GLY A 31 4.33 -11.10 -2.03
CA GLY A 31 5.27 -10.34 -2.83
C GLY A 31 4.63 -9.06 -3.34
N GLU A 32 5.29 -8.42 -4.29
CA GLU A 32 4.74 -7.29 -5.02
C GLU A 32 5.14 -7.34 -6.50
N THR A 33 4.45 -6.56 -7.33
CA THR A 33 4.78 -6.39 -8.74
C THR A 33 4.52 -4.95 -9.18
N GLU A 34 5.38 -4.45 -10.05
CA GLU A 34 5.29 -3.11 -10.60
C GLU A 34 3.96 -2.91 -11.35
N VAL A 35 3.35 -1.74 -11.19
CA VAL A 35 2.14 -1.36 -11.93
C VAL A 35 2.46 -0.45 -13.10
N ASN A 36 1.53 -0.26 -14.02
CA ASN A 36 1.60 0.85 -14.96
C ASN A 36 1.03 2.11 -14.31
N HIS A 37 1.92 3.03 -13.91
CA HIS A 37 1.57 4.23 -13.15
C HIS A 37 0.55 5.14 -13.87
N ARG A 38 0.50 5.11 -15.21
CA ARG A 38 -0.46 5.90 -16.00
C ARG A 38 -1.90 5.44 -15.81
N GLN A 39 -2.10 4.22 -15.30
CA GLN A 39 -3.42 3.68 -14.98
C GLN A 39 -3.85 4.03 -13.56
N PHE A 40 -3.01 4.69 -12.75
CA PHE A 40 -3.32 4.97 -11.36
C PHE A 40 -3.42 6.47 -11.07
N ALA A 41 -4.30 6.83 -10.15
CA ALA A 41 -4.30 8.14 -9.50
C ALA A 41 -4.36 7.96 -7.98
N VAL A 42 -3.45 8.64 -7.27
CA VAL A 42 -3.46 8.77 -5.81
C VAL A 42 -4.23 10.04 -5.48
N VAL A 43 -5.31 9.94 -4.72
CA VAL A 43 -6.30 11.00 -4.58
C VAL A 43 -6.57 11.27 -3.10
N ALA A 44 -6.50 12.55 -2.72
CA ALA A 44 -7.10 13.05 -1.49
C ALA A 44 -8.58 13.34 -1.77
N ALA A 45 -9.47 12.45 -1.33
CA ALA A 45 -10.91 12.57 -1.54
C ALA A 45 -11.59 13.15 -0.29
N PRO A 46 -12.47 14.16 -0.40
CA PRO A 46 -13.20 14.71 0.74
C PRO A 46 -13.95 13.62 1.52
N TYR A 47 -13.79 13.59 2.83
CA TYR A 47 -14.48 12.67 3.73
C TYR A 47 -14.82 13.33 5.06
N ARG A 48 -16.12 13.46 5.35
CA ARG A 48 -16.65 14.15 6.54
C ARG A 48 -16.06 15.57 6.70
N HIS A 49 -15.13 15.76 7.64
CA HIS A 49 -14.50 17.04 7.96
C HIS A 49 -13.04 17.13 7.50
N GLY A 50 -12.58 16.22 6.66
CA GLY A 50 -11.22 16.18 6.15
C GLY A 50 -11.14 15.42 4.83
N TYR A 51 -10.06 14.65 4.66
CA TYR A 51 -9.77 13.89 3.45
C TYR A 51 -9.36 12.47 3.80
N ASN A 52 -9.74 11.52 2.95
CA ASN A 52 -9.23 10.15 2.96
C ASN A 52 -8.38 9.90 1.71
N LEU A 53 -7.49 8.92 1.80
CA LEU A 53 -6.79 8.37 0.64
C LEU A 53 -7.78 7.54 -0.19
N LEU A 54 -7.78 7.80 -1.49
CA LEU A 54 -8.41 6.98 -2.52
C LEU A 54 -7.34 6.70 -3.60
N ILE A 55 -7.12 5.43 -3.91
CA ILE A 55 -6.33 5.05 -5.09
C ILE A 55 -7.30 4.54 -6.15
N LEU A 56 -7.25 5.17 -7.32
CA LEU A 56 -8.03 4.77 -8.50
C LEU A 56 -7.12 4.01 -9.46
N GLU A 57 -7.65 2.94 -10.04
CA GLU A 57 -7.02 2.21 -11.15
C GLU A 57 -7.97 2.17 -12.34
N GLN A 58 -7.46 2.54 -13.51
CA GLN A 58 -8.14 2.52 -14.80
C GLN A 58 -7.88 1.19 -15.51
N MET A 59 -8.95 0.48 -15.89
CA MET A 59 -8.83 -0.69 -16.77
C MET A 59 -8.53 -0.24 -18.21
N PRO A 60 -7.57 -0.87 -18.92
CA PRO A 60 -7.21 -0.49 -20.27
C PRO A 60 -8.39 -0.56 -21.25
N GLY A 61 -8.51 0.45 -22.12
CA GLY A 61 -9.54 0.49 -23.16
C GLY A 61 -10.97 0.79 -22.67
N GLN A 62 -11.14 1.03 -21.37
CA GLN A 62 -12.44 1.37 -20.78
C GLN A 62 -12.67 2.87 -20.73
N ARG A 63 -13.90 3.27 -20.36
CA ARG A 63 -14.23 4.68 -20.10
C ARG A 63 -13.30 5.25 -19.02
N PRO A 64 -12.84 6.52 -19.15
CA PRO A 64 -12.05 7.18 -18.13
C PRO A 64 -12.74 7.18 -16.76
N CYS A 65 -12.01 6.77 -15.73
CA CYS A 65 -12.45 6.74 -14.34
C CYS A 65 -12.35 8.12 -13.67
N TRP A 66 -11.44 8.96 -14.14
CA TRP A 66 -11.29 10.34 -13.69
C TRP A 66 -10.81 11.25 -14.83
N SER A 67 -10.90 12.55 -14.61
CA SER A 67 -10.17 13.56 -15.38
C SER A 67 -9.41 14.50 -14.46
N GLU A 68 -8.35 15.11 -14.98
CA GLU A 68 -7.47 16.01 -14.23
C GLU A 68 -7.58 17.44 -14.76
N THR A 69 -7.64 18.42 -13.86
CA THR A 69 -7.58 19.84 -14.22
C THR A 69 -6.66 20.60 -13.28
N GLY A 70 -5.96 21.61 -13.81
CA GLY A 70 -4.94 22.34 -13.05
C GLY A 70 -3.67 21.55 -12.78
N SER A 71 -2.67 22.22 -12.21
CA SER A 71 -1.34 21.63 -11.97
C SER A 71 -0.79 21.85 -10.56
N ASN A 72 -1.30 22.83 -9.79
CA ASN A 72 -0.87 23.14 -8.42
C ASN A 72 -2.00 23.86 -7.64
N PRO A 73 -2.94 23.13 -7.02
CA PRO A 73 -3.08 21.67 -7.06
C PRO A 73 -3.73 21.17 -8.36
N THR A 74 -3.56 19.89 -8.65
CA THR A 74 -4.37 19.18 -9.66
C THR A 74 -5.66 18.68 -9.02
N VAL A 75 -6.80 19.10 -9.56
CA VAL A 75 -8.14 18.65 -9.18
C VAL A 75 -8.50 17.39 -9.96
N ILE A 76 -9.05 16.39 -9.26
CA ILE A 76 -9.51 15.11 -9.80
C ILE A 76 -11.05 15.12 -9.86
N GLU A 77 -11.61 15.04 -11.05
CA GLU A 77 -13.04 14.83 -11.25
C GLU A 77 -13.34 13.31 -11.31
N PRO A 78 -14.17 12.76 -10.41
CA PRO A 78 -14.45 11.32 -10.32
C PRO A 78 -15.52 10.85 -11.32
N LEU A 79 -15.15 10.75 -12.60
CA LEU A 79 -16.04 10.36 -13.71
C LEU A 79 -16.73 9.00 -13.50
N PHE A 80 -16.13 8.09 -12.73
CA PHE A 80 -16.72 6.78 -12.40
C PHE A 80 -18.07 6.88 -11.67
N LEU A 81 -18.43 8.03 -11.11
CA LEU A 81 -19.74 8.25 -10.48
C LEU A 81 -20.89 8.37 -11.50
N GLU A 82 -20.57 8.55 -12.78
CA GLU A 82 -21.55 8.81 -13.83
C GLU A 82 -21.96 7.56 -14.62
N PHE A 83 -21.40 6.39 -14.28
CA PHE A 83 -21.66 5.14 -14.99
C PHE A 83 -21.39 3.90 -14.15
N ASP A 84 -21.80 2.73 -14.66
CA ASP A 84 -21.46 1.44 -14.05
C ASP A 84 -19.96 1.14 -14.23
N PHE A 85 -19.21 1.30 -13.14
CA PHE A 85 -17.76 1.20 -13.14
C PHE A 85 -17.22 -0.22 -12.92
N THR A 86 -18.06 -1.25 -12.71
CA THR A 86 -17.66 -2.58 -12.21
C THR A 86 -16.54 -3.27 -13.01
N ASN A 87 -16.34 -2.94 -14.29
CA ASN A 87 -15.24 -3.47 -15.12
C ASN A 87 -14.34 -2.38 -15.73
N ALA A 88 -14.52 -1.13 -15.31
CA ALA A 88 -13.78 0.02 -15.83
C ALA A 88 -12.78 0.57 -14.82
N CYS A 89 -13.12 0.53 -13.53
CA CYS A 89 -12.39 1.19 -12.46
C CYS A 89 -12.26 0.30 -11.24
N VAL A 90 -11.07 0.24 -10.63
CA VAL A 90 -10.91 -0.27 -9.26
C VAL A 90 -10.74 0.92 -8.31
N ARG A 91 -11.35 0.81 -7.13
CA ARG A 91 -11.37 1.86 -6.09
C ARG A 91 -10.84 1.30 -4.77
N SER A 92 -9.61 1.62 -4.44
CA SER A 92 -9.04 1.33 -3.13
C SER A 92 -9.34 2.51 -2.19
N ALA A 93 -10.47 2.43 -1.49
CA ALA A 93 -11.03 3.55 -0.71
C ALA A 93 -11.03 3.32 0.81
N ASP A 94 -10.64 2.13 1.27
CA ASP A 94 -10.54 1.79 2.68
C ASP A 94 -9.10 1.42 3.07
N SER A 95 -8.83 1.46 4.37
CA SER A 95 -7.50 1.19 4.92
C SER A 95 -7.03 -0.26 4.75
N ASN A 96 -7.89 -1.17 4.30
CA ASN A 96 -7.51 -2.57 4.02
C ASN A 96 -7.10 -2.77 2.56
N SER A 97 -7.38 -1.80 1.69
CA SER A 97 -7.12 -1.86 0.26
C SER A 97 -5.70 -1.41 -0.12
N TYR A 98 -4.98 -0.81 0.82
CA TYR A 98 -3.62 -0.33 0.62
C TYR A 98 -2.78 -0.41 1.91
N SER A 99 -1.46 -0.49 1.78
CA SER A 99 -0.53 -0.35 2.89
C SER A 99 0.84 0.16 2.44
N ILE A 100 1.69 0.52 3.41
CA ILE A 100 3.07 0.91 3.16
C ILE A 100 3.92 -0.34 3.01
N ARG A 101 4.80 -0.35 2.03
CA ARG A 101 5.83 -1.38 1.88
C ARG A 101 7.19 -0.71 1.77
N PHE A 102 8.12 -1.13 2.62
CA PHE A 102 9.44 -0.52 2.70
C PHE A 102 10.49 -1.63 2.69
N GLU A 103 11.45 -1.56 1.77
CA GLU A 103 12.53 -2.56 1.62
C GLU A 103 12.02 -4.01 1.56
N GLY A 104 10.89 -4.24 0.90
CA GLY A 104 10.30 -5.58 0.73
C GLY A 104 9.50 -6.09 1.94
N GLU A 105 9.33 -5.29 3.00
CA GLU A 105 8.53 -5.64 4.17
C GLU A 105 7.21 -4.86 4.20
N ASP A 106 6.11 -5.52 4.59
CA ASP A 106 4.78 -4.90 4.68
C ASP A 106 4.58 -4.25 6.05
N TYR A 107 4.38 -2.93 6.05
CA TYR A 107 4.22 -2.10 7.24
C TYR A 107 2.75 -1.75 7.53
N GLY A 108 1.78 -2.44 6.93
CA GLY A 108 0.35 -2.18 7.14
C GLY A 108 -0.12 -2.32 8.60
N LEU A 109 0.60 -3.08 9.42
CA LEU A 109 0.33 -3.17 10.85
C LEU A 109 1.07 -2.12 11.68
N ASP A 110 2.17 -1.58 11.18
CA ASP A 110 3.04 -0.62 11.87
C ASP A 110 2.64 0.84 11.65
N TYR A 111 2.10 1.15 10.47
CA TYR A 111 1.77 2.51 10.05
C TYR A 111 0.33 2.63 9.56
N LEU A 112 -0.25 3.79 9.80
CA LEU A 112 -1.54 4.24 9.27
C LEU A 112 -1.32 5.26 8.17
N LEU A 113 -1.93 5.06 7.01
CA LEU A 113 -1.94 6.05 5.93
C LEU A 113 -3.01 7.10 6.20
N ASN A 114 -2.59 8.35 6.33
CA ASN A 114 -3.46 9.50 6.62
C ASN A 114 -3.23 10.62 5.60
N VAL A 115 -4.31 11.33 5.26
CA VAL A 115 -4.23 12.59 4.53
C VAL A 115 -4.44 13.73 5.52
N VAL A 116 -3.45 14.61 5.66
CA VAL A 116 -3.44 15.71 6.64
C VAL A 116 -3.22 17.05 5.93
N GLU A 117 -3.95 18.07 6.35
CA GLU A 117 -3.76 19.43 5.86
C GLU A 117 -2.63 20.12 6.64
N ARG A 118 -1.62 20.65 5.93
CA ARG A 118 -0.51 21.41 6.50
C ARG A 118 -0.09 22.47 5.49
N GLU A 119 0.27 23.66 5.98
CA GLU A 119 0.93 24.70 5.17
C GLU A 119 0.16 25.09 3.87
N GLY A 120 -1.16 24.95 3.85
CA GLY A 120 -1.99 25.26 2.68
C GLY A 120 -1.96 24.20 1.58
N GLU A 121 -1.60 22.96 1.90
CA GLU A 121 -1.72 21.78 1.04
C GLU A 121 -2.09 20.51 1.82
N LEU A 122 -2.40 19.43 1.12
CA LEU A 122 -2.65 18.13 1.72
C LEU A 122 -1.43 17.24 1.57
N HIS A 123 -1.06 16.56 2.64
CA HIS A 123 0.04 15.60 2.68
C HIS A 123 -0.49 14.20 2.91
N LEU A 124 0.00 13.24 2.12
CA LEU A 124 -0.12 11.82 2.42
C LEU A 124 1.04 11.41 3.30
N VAL A 125 0.72 10.92 4.50
CA VAL A 125 1.70 10.52 5.51
C VAL A 125 1.44 9.12 6.03
N GLY A 126 2.50 8.41 6.36
CA GLY A 126 2.46 7.21 7.19
C GLY A 126 2.65 7.61 8.65
N THR A 127 1.59 7.58 9.44
CA THR A 127 1.64 7.83 10.89
C THR A 127 1.93 6.52 11.62
N PRO A 128 3.02 6.42 12.40
CA PRO A 128 3.35 5.18 13.09
C PRO A 128 2.38 4.91 14.23
N ARG A 129 2.08 3.63 14.48
CA ARG A 129 1.36 3.21 15.69
C ARG A 129 2.24 3.27 16.94
N ASP A 130 3.53 3.05 16.77
CA ASP A 130 4.55 3.27 17.78
C ASP A 130 5.07 4.72 17.67
N SER A 131 4.73 5.56 18.64
CA SER A 131 5.09 6.98 18.63
C SER A 131 6.60 7.25 18.72
N SER A 132 7.44 6.23 18.96
CA SER A 132 8.89 6.36 18.90
C SER A 132 9.45 6.32 17.48
N LYS A 133 8.69 5.80 16.52
CA LYS A 133 9.05 5.78 15.09
C LYS A 133 8.73 7.14 14.44
N PRO A 134 9.43 7.54 13.37
CA PRO A 134 9.14 8.80 12.68
C PRO A 134 7.86 8.70 11.83
N GLU A 135 7.25 9.84 11.55
CA GLU A 135 6.23 9.94 10.49
C GLU A 135 6.90 9.83 9.10
N LEU A 136 6.27 9.10 8.19
CA LEU A 136 6.74 8.95 6.81
C LEU A 136 6.03 9.96 5.91
N HIS A 137 6.78 10.75 5.15
CA HIS A 137 6.24 11.68 4.17
C HIS A 137 6.21 11.00 2.80
N ILE A 138 5.01 10.78 2.25
CA ILE A 138 4.84 9.91 1.08
C ILE A 138 4.49 10.72 -0.18
N GLY A 139 3.72 11.80 -0.03
CA GLY A 139 3.36 12.67 -1.14
C GLY A 139 2.55 13.88 -0.70
N LYS A 140 2.20 14.75 -1.66
CA LYS A 140 1.46 15.99 -1.41
C LYS A 140 0.71 16.51 -2.64
N THR A 141 -0.23 17.45 -2.44
CA THR A 141 -1.09 18.00 -3.51
C THR A 141 -0.55 19.27 -4.17
N ASN A 142 0.53 19.87 -3.67
CA ASN A 142 1.10 21.13 -4.17
C ASN A 142 0.11 22.31 -4.14
N GLY A 143 -0.73 22.33 -3.11
CA GLY A 143 -1.73 23.37 -2.86
C GLY A 143 -3.06 22.81 -2.37
N LEU A 144 -3.96 23.70 -1.99
CA LEU A 144 -5.30 23.38 -1.52
C LEU A 144 -6.34 23.94 -2.49
N SER A 145 -7.39 23.15 -2.73
CA SER A 145 -8.59 23.54 -3.47
C SER A 145 -9.76 22.72 -2.95
N SER A 146 -10.98 23.06 -3.37
CA SER A 146 -12.18 22.27 -3.05
C SER A 146 -12.22 20.97 -3.88
N GLY A 147 -12.80 19.92 -3.32
CA GLY A 147 -13.04 18.66 -4.03
C GLY A 147 -11.88 17.68 -3.91
N SER A 148 -11.82 16.70 -4.81
CA SER A 148 -10.78 15.69 -4.80
C SER A 148 -9.50 16.23 -5.42
N LEU A 149 -8.36 16.04 -4.76
CA LEU A 149 -7.05 16.54 -5.23
C LEU A 149 -6.11 15.37 -5.52
N LYS A 150 -5.29 15.52 -6.56
CA LYS A 150 -4.24 14.53 -6.87
C LYS A 150 -3.10 14.68 -5.87
N ILE A 151 -2.70 13.59 -5.25
CA ILE A 151 -1.48 13.50 -4.47
C ILE A 151 -0.35 13.11 -5.42
N GLN A 152 0.71 13.91 -5.48
CA GLN A 152 1.96 13.57 -6.14
C GLN A 152 2.83 12.83 -5.12
N LEU A 153 3.18 11.59 -5.42
CA LEU A 153 4.13 10.83 -4.62
C LEU A 153 5.52 11.49 -4.71
N ASN A 154 6.25 11.49 -3.60
CA ASN A 154 7.65 11.89 -3.62
C ASN A 154 8.46 10.85 -4.43
N SER A 155 9.65 11.22 -4.90
CA SER A 155 10.46 10.43 -5.84
C SER A 155 10.82 9.02 -5.37
N GLU A 156 10.89 8.81 -4.07
CA GLU A 156 11.21 7.55 -3.42
C GLU A 156 10.01 6.62 -3.25
N TRP A 157 8.79 7.10 -3.56
CA TRP A 157 7.56 6.34 -3.45
C TRP A 157 6.96 6.06 -4.82
N HIS A 158 6.52 4.82 -5.00
CA HIS A 158 5.77 4.37 -6.18
C HIS A 158 4.66 3.41 -5.75
N LEU A 159 3.77 3.10 -6.68
CA LEU A 159 2.73 2.10 -6.45
C LEU A 159 3.18 0.75 -6.96
N THR A 160 2.93 -0.31 -6.19
CA THR A 160 3.01 -1.70 -6.67
C THR A 160 1.71 -2.43 -6.31
N LYS A 161 1.48 -3.59 -6.91
CA LYS A 161 0.39 -4.49 -6.49
C LYS A 161 0.94 -5.63 -5.65
N ARG A 162 0.27 -5.91 -4.54
CA ARG A 162 0.55 -7.09 -3.74
C ARG A 162 0.30 -8.35 -4.56
N THR A 163 1.21 -9.32 -4.46
CA THR A 163 1.07 -10.62 -5.12
C THR A 163 0.92 -11.75 -4.10
N TYR A 164 0.09 -12.73 -4.44
CA TYR A 164 -0.03 -13.99 -3.73
C TYR A 164 0.28 -15.13 -4.71
N GLN A 165 1.31 -15.92 -4.42
CA GLN A 165 1.79 -16.98 -5.30
C GLN A 165 2.07 -16.47 -6.74
N GLY A 166 2.61 -15.26 -6.86
CA GLY A 166 2.93 -14.60 -8.13
C GLY A 166 1.74 -13.93 -8.83
N ASN A 167 0.51 -14.08 -8.33
CA ASN A 167 -0.67 -13.45 -8.92
C ASN A 167 -0.97 -12.11 -8.24
N PRO A 168 -1.15 -11.01 -9.00
CA PRO A 168 -1.56 -9.73 -8.43
C PRO A 168 -2.93 -9.83 -7.73
N THR A 169 -3.05 -9.12 -6.61
CA THR A 169 -4.31 -8.92 -5.88
C THR A 169 -4.78 -7.48 -6.06
N GLU A 170 -5.97 -7.13 -5.55
CA GLU A 170 -6.47 -5.75 -5.57
C GLU A 170 -5.72 -4.81 -4.60
N HIS A 171 -4.98 -5.36 -3.63
CA HIS A 171 -4.27 -4.57 -2.64
C HIS A 171 -3.08 -3.86 -3.27
N VAL A 172 -2.99 -2.55 -3.03
CA VAL A 172 -1.94 -1.67 -3.54
C VAL A 172 -0.93 -1.37 -2.44
N TYR A 173 0.35 -1.49 -2.75
CA TYR A 173 1.38 -0.96 -1.87
C TYR A 173 1.80 0.44 -2.30
N LEU A 174 2.02 1.29 -1.31
CA LEU A 174 2.84 2.49 -1.47
C LEU A 174 4.25 2.04 -1.12
N SER A 175 5.01 1.72 -2.15
CA SER A 175 6.31 1.08 -2.03
C SER A 175 7.42 2.10 -2.06
N ASN A 176 8.39 1.88 -1.18
CA ASN A 176 9.66 2.58 -1.17
C ASN A 176 10.76 1.52 -1.18
N THR A 177 11.37 1.37 -2.35
CA THR A 177 12.54 0.55 -2.57
C THR A 177 13.64 1.52 -2.92
N SER A 178 14.46 1.89 -1.93
CA SER A 178 15.75 2.49 -2.26
C SER A 178 16.61 1.38 -2.86
N ASP A 179 16.48 1.17 -4.16
CA ASP A 179 17.54 0.77 -5.11
C ASP A 179 17.02 0.88 -6.55
N LEU A 180 17.35 2.01 -7.18
CA LEU A 180 17.16 2.36 -8.60
C LEU A 180 17.96 1.45 -9.58
N GLU A 181 18.62 0.40 -9.10
CA GLU A 181 19.60 -0.35 -9.90
C GLU A 181 18.98 -1.29 -10.94
N GLU A 182 17.73 -1.76 -10.80
CA GLU A 182 17.13 -2.67 -11.79
C GLU A 182 16.49 -1.95 -12.99
N GLN A 183 16.23 -0.64 -12.87
CA GLN A 183 15.70 0.18 -13.98
C GLN A 183 16.81 0.76 -14.88
N LEU A 184 18.05 0.80 -14.40
CA LEU A 184 19.24 1.28 -15.13
C LEU A 184 19.94 0.19 -15.95
N VAL A 185 19.65 -1.09 -15.69
CA VAL A 185 20.26 -2.22 -16.42
C VAL A 185 19.54 -2.53 -17.75
N SER A 186 18.26 -2.18 -17.89
CA SER A 186 17.52 -2.39 -19.15
C SER A 186 17.63 -1.27 -20.19
N GLN A 187 18.25 -0.13 -19.86
CA GLN A 187 18.43 1.02 -20.79
C GLN A 187 19.87 1.23 -21.28
N SER A 188 20.85 0.47 -20.78
CA SER A 188 22.28 0.64 -21.13
C SER A 188 22.75 -0.14 -22.37
N VAL A 189 21.86 -0.83 -23.08
CA VAL A 189 22.23 -1.63 -24.29
C VAL A 189 21.90 -0.93 -25.61
N SER A 190 21.31 0.27 -25.62
CA SER A 190 20.98 0.94 -26.89
C SER A 190 21.24 2.45 -26.87
N SER A 191 22.52 2.84 -26.79
CA SER A 191 23.12 3.95 -27.57
C SER A 191 24.49 4.36 -27.00
N ASN A 192 25.51 3.52 -27.21
CA ASN A 192 26.89 3.98 -27.23
C ASN A 192 27.37 3.92 -28.68
N GLU A 193 27.26 5.03 -29.41
CA GLU A 193 28.14 5.33 -30.55
C GLU A 193 28.28 6.85 -30.75
N ALA A 194 29.47 7.35 -30.37
CA ALA A 194 30.24 8.46 -30.97
C ALA A 194 29.70 9.91 -30.82
N SER A 195 30.49 10.99 -30.58
CA SER A 195 31.95 11.21 -30.42
C SER A 195 32.20 12.67 -29.98
N ASN A 196 33.15 12.86 -29.05
CA ASN A 196 34.14 13.93 -28.85
C ASN A 196 33.81 15.43 -29.12
N HIS A 197 34.02 16.29 -28.12
CA HIS A 197 34.97 17.43 -28.22
C HIS A 197 35.37 18.04 -26.86
N GLU A 198 36.64 18.47 -26.81
CA GLU A 198 37.48 18.87 -25.66
C GLU A 198 37.34 20.35 -25.21
N ALA A 199 37.65 20.54 -23.92
CA ALA A 199 38.36 21.63 -23.21
C ALA A 199 38.48 23.08 -23.79
N ASN A 200 38.22 24.09 -22.94
CA ASN A 200 39.20 25.17 -22.67
C ASN A 200 38.95 25.93 -21.33
N ASN A 201 39.99 26.61 -20.84
CA ASN A 201 40.33 26.94 -19.45
C ASN A 201 40.48 28.47 -19.17
N GLN A 202 40.48 28.86 -17.87
CA GLN A 202 41.06 30.07 -17.20
C GLN A 202 40.35 31.45 -17.40
N GLN A 203 40.34 32.46 -16.49
CA GLN A 203 41.06 32.77 -15.24
C GLN A 203 40.31 33.86 -14.42
N SER A 204 40.43 33.78 -13.09
CA SER A 204 40.23 34.73 -11.97
C SER A 204 40.42 36.25 -12.16
N THR A 205 39.65 37.08 -11.41
CA THR A 205 40.18 38.16 -10.52
C THR A 205 39.20 38.51 -9.36
N LYS A 206 39.71 38.54 -8.12
CA LYS A 206 39.20 39.17 -6.88
C LYS A 206 40.45 39.82 -6.22
N PRO A 207 40.46 41.01 -5.53
CA PRO A 207 39.69 41.26 -4.31
C PRO A 207 39.33 42.71 -3.90
N LEU A 208 38.39 42.83 -2.96
CA LEU A 208 38.51 43.78 -1.86
C LEU A 208 37.75 43.32 -0.61
N ASN A 209 38.39 43.51 0.54
CA ASN A 209 37.99 43.16 1.90
C ASN A 209 37.20 44.33 2.53
N ASN A 210 36.27 44.06 3.44
CA ASN A 210 35.83 45.07 4.41
C ASN A 210 35.24 44.40 5.66
N ASP A 211 35.98 44.55 6.76
CA ASP A 211 35.57 44.29 8.13
C ASP A 211 34.51 45.29 8.60
N ARG A 212 33.42 44.81 9.20
CA ARG A 212 32.79 45.44 10.39
C ARG A 212 31.68 44.58 11.00
N GLN A 213 31.89 44.17 12.25
CA GLN A 213 30.88 43.71 13.21
C GLN A 213 30.09 44.92 13.76
N PRO A 214 28.85 44.73 14.26
CA PRO A 214 28.66 44.85 15.71
C PRO A 214 27.63 43.88 16.35
N ALA A 215 27.91 43.59 17.62
CA ALA A 215 27.01 43.43 18.77
C ALA A 215 25.92 42.34 18.79
N GLY A 216 26.27 41.25 19.50
CA GLY A 216 25.54 40.58 20.58
C GLY A 216 24.00 40.63 20.63
N THR A 217 23.39 39.46 20.47
CA THR A 217 22.04 39.17 20.95
C THR A 217 22.06 37.99 21.93
N VAL A 218 21.32 38.17 23.01
CA VAL A 218 21.25 37.38 24.24
C VAL A 218 20.64 36.00 23.98
N TYR A 219 21.31 34.94 24.48
CA TYR A 219 20.72 33.61 24.62
C TYR A 219 19.61 33.64 25.67
N GLN A 220 18.36 33.39 25.28
CA GLN A 220 17.30 33.06 26.23
C GLN A 220 17.28 31.54 26.46
N GLN A 221 17.32 31.12 27.73
CA GLN A 221 17.17 29.72 28.12
C GLN A 221 15.72 29.25 27.90
N PRO A 222 15.49 27.99 27.50
CA PRO A 222 14.14 27.47 27.39
C PRO A 222 13.52 27.25 28.76
N VAL A 223 12.28 27.73 28.92
CA VAL A 223 11.44 27.53 30.10
C VAL A 223 10.86 26.11 30.06
N THR A 224 11.11 25.32 31.10
CA THR A 224 10.55 23.98 31.29
C THR A 224 9.13 24.04 31.86
N TYR A 225 8.16 23.42 31.18
CA TYR A 225 6.82 23.17 31.72
C TYR A 225 6.75 21.76 32.30
N PRO A 226 6.09 21.54 33.47
CA PRO A 226 5.90 20.20 33.99
C PRO A 226 4.88 19.42 33.16
N VAL A 227 5.29 18.25 32.65
CA VAL A 227 4.41 17.26 32.02
C VAL A 227 3.52 16.62 33.09
N GLN A 228 2.20 16.70 32.93
CA GLN A 228 1.26 15.90 33.71
C GLN A 228 1.09 14.52 33.06
N GLN A 229 1.28 13.45 33.84
CA GLN A 229 1.08 12.07 33.41
C GLN A 229 -0.42 11.78 33.18
N PRO A 230 -0.84 11.11 32.09
CA PRO A 230 -2.19 10.61 31.98
C PRO A 230 -2.39 9.42 32.94
N VAL A 231 -3.47 9.47 33.71
CA VAL A 231 -3.97 8.39 34.55
C VAL A 231 -4.34 7.20 33.66
N GLY A 232 -3.81 6.02 33.98
CA GLY A 232 -3.97 4.81 33.16
C GLY A 232 -5.43 4.39 32.98
N THR A 233 -5.80 4.11 31.74
CA THR A 233 -7.03 3.39 31.41
C THR A 233 -6.81 1.89 31.62
N VAL A 234 -7.66 1.29 32.45
CA VAL A 234 -7.76 -0.17 32.63
C VAL A 234 -8.38 -0.74 31.36
N TYR A 235 -7.60 -1.47 30.57
CA TYR A 235 -8.14 -2.28 29.47
C TYR A 235 -8.90 -3.47 30.04
N GLN A 236 -10.22 -3.53 29.80
CA GLN A 236 -10.97 -4.76 29.97
C GLN A 236 -10.68 -5.68 28.78
N GLN A 237 -10.37 -6.95 29.06
CA GLN A 237 -10.13 -7.95 28.03
C GLN A 237 -11.40 -8.20 27.20
N PRO A 238 -11.28 -8.46 25.88
CA PRO A 238 -12.44 -8.82 25.08
C PRO A 238 -13.00 -10.18 25.51
N VAL A 239 -14.31 -10.21 25.78
CA VAL A 239 -15.06 -11.45 26.01
C VAL A 239 -15.14 -12.20 24.67
N THR A 240 -14.55 -13.39 24.61
CA THR A 240 -14.64 -14.28 23.46
C THR A 240 -16.02 -14.94 23.42
N TYR A 241 -16.81 -14.62 22.39
CA TYR A 241 -18.00 -15.40 22.05
C TYR A 241 -17.59 -16.51 21.09
N PRO A 242 -18.03 -17.78 21.29
CA PRO A 242 -17.82 -18.82 20.31
C PRO A 242 -18.61 -18.51 19.03
N VAL A 243 -17.92 -18.47 17.89
CA VAL A 243 -18.52 -18.43 16.56
C VAL A 243 -19.30 -19.73 16.35
N GLN A 244 -20.62 -19.64 16.27
CA GLN A 244 -21.43 -20.76 15.76
C GLN A 244 -21.26 -20.82 14.24
N GLN A 245 -20.84 -21.99 13.73
CA GLN A 245 -20.77 -22.26 12.30
C GLN A 245 -22.19 -22.15 11.69
N PRO A 246 -22.35 -21.53 10.51
CA PRO A 246 -23.63 -21.61 9.81
C PRO A 246 -23.88 -23.05 9.40
N VAL A 247 -24.98 -23.63 9.89
CA VAL A 247 -25.52 -24.90 9.41
C VAL A 247 -25.84 -24.73 7.93
N GLY A 248 -25.27 -25.59 7.08
CA GLY A 248 -25.44 -25.54 5.63
C GLY A 248 -26.91 -25.59 5.23
N THR A 249 -27.33 -24.63 4.40
CA THR A 249 -28.63 -24.66 3.74
C THR A 249 -28.63 -25.78 2.69
N VAL A 250 -29.45 -26.80 2.93
CA VAL A 250 -29.80 -27.81 1.92
C VAL A 250 -30.68 -27.11 0.87
N TYR A 251 -30.21 -27.06 -0.39
CA TYR A 251 -31.04 -26.63 -1.51
C TYR A 251 -32.21 -27.61 -1.67
N GLN A 252 -33.43 -27.17 -1.35
CA GLN A 252 -34.63 -27.88 -1.75
C GLN A 252 -35.01 -27.42 -3.17
N GLN A 253 -35.25 -28.40 -4.06
CA GLN A 253 -35.74 -28.13 -5.41
C GLN A 253 -37.14 -27.50 -5.36
N PRO A 254 -37.49 -26.61 -6.31
CA PRO A 254 -38.80 -25.98 -6.34
C PRO A 254 -39.90 -27.00 -6.64
N VAL A 255 -40.91 -27.05 -5.77
CA VAL A 255 -42.16 -27.77 -6.00
C VAL A 255 -43.00 -26.97 -6.99
N THR A 256 -43.29 -27.55 -8.15
CA THR A 256 -44.21 -27.01 -9.15
C THR A 256 -45.66 -27.21 -8.68
N TYR A 257 -46.41 -26.12 -8.57
CA TYR A 257 -47.86 -26.16 -8.34
C TYR A 257 -48.59 -26.12 -9.69
N PRO A 258 -49.65 -26.92 -9.91
CA PRO A 258 -50.47 -26.80 -11.12
C PRO A 258 -51.34 -25.54 -11.05
N GLU A 259 -51.36 -24.78 -12.16
CA GLU A 259 -52.21 -23.60 -12.34
C GLU A 259 -53.70 -23.99 -12.32
N ILE A 260 -54.49 -23.27 -11.52
CA ILE A 260 -55.96 -23.35 -11.54
C ILE A 260 -56.46 -22.28 -12.53
N PRO A 261 -57.17 -22.63 -13.61
CA PRO A 261 -57.73 -21.63 -14.50
C PRO A 261 -58.91 -20.91 -13.84
N LEU A 262 -58.78 -19.59 -13.65
CA LEU A 262 -59.89 -18.71 -13.27
C LEU A 262 -60.80 -18.49 -14.49
N ASN A 263 -61.91 -19.22 -14.53
CA ASN A 263 -63.00 -18.96 -15.46
C ASN A 263 -63.89 -17.85 -14.87
N ILE A 264 -63.71 -16.61 -15.34
CA ILE A 264 -64.58 -15.48 -14.98
C ILE A 264 -65.45 -15.18 -16.20
N ASN A 265 -66.65 -15.74 -16.21
CA ASN A 265 -67.79 -15.11 -16.86
C ASN A 265 -68.62 -14.46 -15.75
N TYR A 266 -69.11 -13.24 -15.96
CA TYR A 266 -70.51 -12.84 -15.80
C TYR A 266 -70.66 -11.30 -15.95
N GLN A 267 -71.27 -10.94 -17.09
CA GLN A 267 -72.34 -9.94 -17.28
C GLN A 267 -72.03 -8.44 -17.18
N GLN A 268 -72.08 -7.80 -18.35
CA GLN A 268 -72.55 -6.43 -18.51
C GLN A 268 -74.00 -6.29 -18.01
N ASN A 269 -74.28 -5.25 -17.23
CA ASN A 269 -75.62 -4.68 -17.15
C ASN A 269 -75.53 -3.16 -16.89
N LYS A 270 -75.93 -2.42 -17.93
CA LYS A 270 -76.45 -1.04 -18.02
C LYS A 270 -75.68 0.11 -17.38
#